data_AF-A0A928JJK1-F1
#
_entry.id   AF-A0A928JJK1-F1
#
_cell.length_a   1.000
_cell.length_b   1.000
_cell.length_c   1.000
_cell.angle_alpha   90.00
_cell.angle_beta   90.00
_cell.angle_gamma   90.00
#
_symmetry.space_group_name_H-M   'P 1'
#
loop_
_entity.id
_entity.type
_entity.pdbx_description
1 polymer ?
#
loop_
_entity_poly.entity_id
_entity_poly.type
_entity_poly.pdbx_seq_one_letter_code
_entity_poly.pdbx_strand_id
1 'polypeptide(L)'
;MKSTKQILSLVLVFLLALSSIAFAASAEDFTPSEEPVLYFEVPENWGEVTSIFCHIWEYGSTGSFANWQSKKEKCTKESEGVYSYSIAKRTGHAIEEGTMYCVIFSADTGSQTYDLFFSTDCLGDTAYCDGRMYENPQDSNKTAQAAFWKHQDPLTYGPIYQITSIGNTAGTALPPNRTVSDLFFDFLTVNLENARKYSNKNDQEIIDNLIEKLDITNEEAAQVIAEAGVTVDWTAGKVSSGDEVPTSPDETTPDEIVIYGDANLDESVNIKDATLIQKIAAGLESISSVQSRWCADVNFDGYVNIKDATAIQKFVAGIESEDCIGTGTIWKDYFAPIDPVD
;
A
#
# COMPACT_ATOMS: atom_id res chain seq x y z
N MET A 1 8.47 65.46 14.15
CA MET A 1 8.25 64.26 14.99
C MET A 1 8.10 63.07 14.05
N LYS A 2 8.98 62.08 14.18
CA LYS A 2 9.00 60.85 13.37
C LYS A 2 7.88 59.91 13.86
N SER A 3 7.09 59.36 12.94
CA SER A 3 6.11 58.32 13.22
C SER A 3 6.69 56.97 12.82
N THR A 4 6.90 56.11 13.81
CA THR A 4 7.55 54.80 13.73
C THR A 4 6.52 53.71 13.37
N LYS A 5 6.92 52.79 12.49
CA LYS A 5 6.22 51.56 12.11
C LYS A 5 6.01 50.62 13.30
N GLN A 6 4.85 49.96 13.39
CA GLN A 6 4.75 48.59 13.91
C GLN A 6 3.69 47.81 13.11
N ILE A 7 4.14 46.70 12.53
CA ILE A 7 3.34 45.67 11.84
C ILE A 7 2.91 44.71 12.95
N LEU A 8 1.60 44.47 13.13
CA LEU A 8 1.10 43.48 14.08
C LEU A 8 0.55 42.27 13.31
N SER A 9 1.10 41.12 13.70
CA SER A 9 0.89 39.77 13.20
C SER A 9 -0.51 39.25 13.52
N LEU A 10 -1.14 38.60 12.54
CA LEU A 10 -2.38 37.83 12.70
C LEU A 10 -1.99 36.44 13.22
N VAL A 11 -2.29 36.14 14.48
CA VAL A 11 -2.25 34.78 15.03
C VAL A 11 -3.70 34.31 15.13
N LEU A 12 -4.04 33.27 14.37
CA LEU A 12 -5.34 32.62 14.41
C LEU A 12 -5.44 31.74 15.65
N VAL A 13 -6.53 31.88 16.39
CA VAL A 13 -6.88 31.14 17.60
C VAL A 13 -7.54 29.82 17.20
N PHE A 14 -7.04 28.68 17.67
CA PHE A 14 -7.86 27.47 17.83
C PHE A 14 -7.69 26.95 19.26
N LEU A 15 -8.81 26.91 19.97
CA LEU A 15 -8.99 26.46 21.34
C LEU A 15 -10.36 25.80 21.34
N LEU A 16 -10.44 24.50 21.67
CA LEU A 16 -11.59 23.67 22.13
C LEU A 16 -11.22 22.20 21.84
N ALA A 17 -11.40 21.19 22.69
CA ALA A 17 -11.81 21.10 24.09
C ALA A 17 -11.33 19.74 24.65
N LEU A 18 -10.93 19.70 25.93
CA LEU A 18 -10.77 18.44 26.67
C LEU A 18 -12.15 17.85 27.03
N SER A 19 -12.33 16.53 26.91
CA SER A 19 -13.13 15.78 27.89
C SER A 19 -12.67 14.32 28.08
N SER A 20 -12.09 14.08 29.26
CA SER A 20 -12.17 12.89 30.15
C SER A 20 -12.20 11.47 29.57
N ILE A 21 -11.19 10.65 29.90
CA ILE A 21 -11.21 9.63 30.99
C ILE A 21 -9.77 9.09 31.16
N ALA A 22 -9.32 8.95 32.39
CA ALA A 22 -8.00 8.44 32.73
C ALA A 22 -7.92 6.91 32.55
N PHE A 23 -6.99 6.44 31.73
CA PHE A 23 -6.29 5.18 31.95
C PHE A 23 -4.79 5.42 31.83
N ALA A 24 -4.07 5.16 32.92
CA ALA A 24 -2.63 5.21 32.96
C ALA A 24 -2.05 3.99 32.23
N ALA A 25 -1.55 4.21 31.03
CA ALA A 25 -0.47 3.46 30.43
C ALA A 25 0.44 4.50 29.78
N SER A 26 1.74 4.51 30.10
CA SER A 26 2.68 5.46 29.51
C SER A 26 2.90 5.11 28.03
N ALA A 27 2.00 5.57 27.18
CA ALA A 27 2.37 5.94 25.82
C ALA A 27 3.04 7.30 25.96
N GLU A 28 4.28 7.44 25.47
CA GLU A 28 4.82 8.76 25.25
C GLU A 28 3.89 9.44 24.24
N ASP A 29 3.24 10.53 24.65
CA ASP A 29 2.39 11.32 23.78
C ASP A 29 3.23 11.77 22.57
N PHE A 30 3.00 11.14 21.41
CA PHE A 30 3.56 11.60 20.15
C PHE A 30 2.94 12.96 19.84
N THR A 31 3.69 14.04 20.09
CA THR A 31 3.34 15.37 19.60
C THR A 31 3.84 15.48 18.15
N PRO A 32 2.96 15.62 17.14
CA PRO A 32 3.39 15.83 15.77
C PRO A 32 4.30 17.07 15.70
N SER A 33 5.46 16.92 15.10
CA SER A 33 6.37 18.04 14.82
C SER A 33 5.65 19.05 13.93
N GLU A 34 5.68 20.34 14.29
CA GLU A 34 5.21 21.45 13.44
C GLU A 34 5.98 21.56 12.11
N GLU A 35 7.12 20.86 11.97
CA GLU A 35 7.88 20.74 10.71
C GLU A 35 7.43 19.53 9.86
N PRO A 36 7.33 19.66 8.52
CA PRO A 36 6.99 18.58 7.60
C PRO A 36 8.11 17.55 7.55
N VAL A 37 8.00 16.52 8.38
CA VAL A 37 9.01 15.49 8.62
C VAL A 37 8.43 14.12 8.26
N LEU A 38 9.22 13.29 7.58
CA LEU A 38 8.92 11.86 7.45
C LEU A 38 9.75 11.08 8.46
N TYR A 39 9.15 10.07 9.09
CA TYR A 39 9.87 9.14 9.96
C TYR A 39 10.02 7.77 9.29
N PHE A 40 11.06 7.04 9.65
CA PHE A 40 11.30 5.68 9.20
C PHE A 40 11.82 4.82 10.34
N GLU A 41 11.17 3.68 10.55
CA GLU A 41 11.60 2.62 11.44
C GLU A 41 12.39 1.57 10.64
N VAL A 42 13.69 1.48 10.93
CA VAL A 42 14.60 0.54 10.28
C VAL A 42 14.26 -0.88 10.73
N PRO A 43 13.95 -1.80 9.81
CA PRO A 43 13.63 -3.16 10.18
C PRO A 43 14.89 -3.93 10.62
N GLU A 44 14.73 -4.86 11.55
CA GLU A 44 15.84 -5.62 12.15
C GLU A 44 16.70 -6.36 11.09
N ASN A 45 16.09 -6.80 10.00
CA ASN A 45 16.77 -7.53 8.93
C ASN A 45 17.76 -6.67 8.12
N TRP A 46 17.81 -5.34 8.33
CA TRP A 46 18.84 -4.48 7.74
C TRP A 46 20.16 -4.51 8.52
N GLY A 47 20.16 -5.12 9.72
CA GLY A 47 21.34 -5.24 10.56
C GLY A 47 21.83 -3.90 11.10
N GLU A 48 23.13 -3.81 11.37
CA GLU A 48 23.75 -2.58 11.87
C GLU A 48 23.91 -1.55 10.74
N VAL A 49 23.06 -0.52 10.77
CA VAL A 49 23.11 0.62 9.84
C VAL A 49 23.76 1.83 10.52
N THR A 50 24.59 2.59 9.79
CA THR A 50 25.17 3.83 10.33
C THR A 50 24.53 5.08 9.74
N SER A 51 23.93 4.95 8.56
CA SER A 51 23.28 6.05 7.87
C SER A 51 22.02 5.58 7.16
N ILE A 52 20.92 6.28 7.40
CA ILE A 52 19.69 6.17 6.62
C ILE A 52 19.57 7.40 5.72
N PHE A 53 19.05 7.18 4.52
CA PHE A 53 18.81 8.20 3.51
C PHE A 53 17.34 8.17 3.08
N CYS A 54 16.81 9.33 2.72
CA CYS A 54 15.47 9.53 2.20
C CYS A 54 15.57 10.17 0.81
N HIS A 55 15.25 9.38 -0.23
CA HIS A 55 15.27 9.80 -1.62
C HIS A 55 13.85 10.12 -2.08
N ILE A 56 13.60 11.34 -2.55
CA ILE A 56 12.25 11.84 -2.87
C ILE A 56 12.20 12.39 -4.30
N TRP A 57 11.09 12.10 -4.99
CA TRP A 57 10.73 12.71 -6.27
C TRP A 57 9.22 12.87 -6.40
N GLU A 58 8.77 13.77 -7.28
CA GLU A 58 7.37 13.90 -7.65
C GLU A 58 6.98 12.77 -8.62
N TYR A 59 5.85 12.11 -8.37
CA TYR A 59 5.41 10.99 -9.22
C TYR A 59 5.16 11.47 -10.66
N GLY A 60 5.66 10.72 -11.64
CA GLY A 60 5.57 11.08 -13.07
C GLY A 60 6.61 12.11 -13.55
N SER A 61 7.45 12.64 -12.65
CA SER A 61 8.56 13.52 -13.03
C SER A 61 9.86 12.75 -13.33
N THR A 62 10.81 13.40 -14.00
CA THR A 62 12.13 12.82 -14.35
C THR A 62 13.25 13.22 -13.39
N GLY A 63 12.95 13.97 -12.33
CA GLY A 63 13.95 14.55 -11.42
C GLY A 63 13.63 14.27 -9.96
N SER A 64 14.68 14.16 -9.15
CA SER A 64 14.60 13.99 -7.69
C SER A 64 14.99 15.28 -6.96
N PHE A 65 14.58 15.39 -5.69
CA PHE A 65 14.88 16.55 -4.85
C PHE A 65 16.37 16.66 -4.49
N ALA A 66 17.07 15.53 -4.49
CA ALA A 66 18.50 15.42 -4.25
C ALA A 66 19.10 14.22 -4.99
N ASN A 67 20.44 14.19 -5.05
CA ASN A 67 21.15 13.05 -5.62
C ASN A 67 21.13 11.87 -4.62
N TRP A 68 20.99 10.67 -5.17
CA TRP A 68 20.96 9.40 -4.45
C TRP A 68 22.06 9.29 -3.38
N GLN A 69 21.63 8.99 -2.15
CA GLN A 69 22.42 8.86 -0.92
C GLN A 69 23.40 10.02 -0.66
N SER A 70 23.07 11.22 -1.16
CA SER A 70 23.87 12.41 -0.88
C SER A 70 23.70 12.89 0.57
N LYS A 71 24.56 13.81 1.00
CA LYS A 71 24.45 14.45 2.32
C LYS A 71 23.09 15.12 2.55
N LYS A 72 22.40 15.55 1.48
CA LYS A 72 21.05 16.14 1.56
C LYS A 72 19.98 15.10 1.87
N GLU A 73 20.20 13.84 1.57
CA GLU A 73 19.23 12.76 1.83
C GLU A 73 19.39 12.12 3.20
N LYS A 74 20.53 12.34 3.87
CA LYS A 74 20.83 11.69 5.15
C LYS A 74 19.82 12.09 6.24
N CYS A 75 19.15 11.10 6.82
CA CYS A 75 18.21 11.23 7.92
C CYS A 75 18.91 11.54 9.26
N THR A 76 18.15 12.03 10.22
CA THR A 76 18.58 12.24 11.61
C THR A 76 18.16 11.02 12.44
N LYS A 77 19.07 10.46 13.27
CA LYS A 77 18.71 9.39 14.21
C LYS A 77 18.00 10.02 15.41
N GLU A 78 16.76 9.61 15.69
CA GLU A 78 15.96 10.10 16.81
C GLU A 78 16.11 9.19 18.04
N SER A 79 15.97 7.89 17.82
CA SER A 79 16.16 6.83 18.82
C SER A 79 16.80 5.60 18.19
N GLU A 80 16.91 4.50 18.94
CA GLU A 80 17.34 3.24 18.34
C GLU A 80 16.32 2.80 17.28
N GLY A 81 16.79 2.45 16.08
CA GLY A 81 15.95 2.04 14.95
C GLY A 81 15.11 3.12 14.27
N VAL A 82 14.93 4.32 14.85
CA VAL A 82 14.02 5.36 14.30
C VAL A 82 14.78 6.58 13.80
N TYR A 83 14.46 6.99 12.57
CA TYR A 83 15.10 8.09 11.86
C TYR A 83 14.06 9.08 11.33
N SER A 84 14.42 10.36 11.28
CA SER A 84 13.57 11.44 10.75
C SER A 84 14.21 12.15 9.54
N TYR A 85 13.37 12.71 8.67
CA TYR A 85 13.79 13.50 7.52
C TYR A 85 12.93 14.75 7.31
N SER A 86 13.50 15.92 7.62
CA SER A 86 12.87 17.24 7.36
C SER A 86 13.16 17.69 5.92
N ILE A 87 12.18 17.56 5.03
CA ILE A 87 12.33 17.72 3.57
C ILE A 87 12.79 19.15 3.22
N ALA A 88 12.09 20.15 3.76
CA ALA A 88 12.36 21.57 3.50
C ALA A 88 13.76 21.98 3.99
N LYS A 89 14.15 21.55 5.19
CA LYS A 89 15.47 21.86 5.76
C LYS A 89 16.61 21.22 4.98
N ARG A 90 16.38 20.04 4.42
CA ARG A 90 17.40 19.23 3.74
C ARG A 90 17.57 19.62 2.27
N THR A 91 16.47 19.97 1.60
CA THR A 91 16.45 20.15 0.14
C THR A 91 16.01 21.54 -0.30
N GLY A 92 15.25 22.27 0.53
CA GLY A 92 14.61 23.53 0.19
C GLY A 92 13.25 23.39 -0.50
N HIS A 93 12.79 22.16 -0.77
CA HIS A 93 11.47 21.91 -1.37
C HIS A 93 10.36 21.87 -0.31
N ALA A 94 9.16 22.26 -0.72
CA ALA A 94 7.92 21.99 0.01
C ALA A 94 7.19 20.82 -0.65
N ILE A 95 6.33 20.16 0.12
CA ILE A 95 5.39 19.17 -0.40
C ILE A 95 4.08 19.91 -0.67
N GLU A 96 3.60 19.82 -1.90
CA GLU A 96 2.42 20.55 -2.37
C GLU A 96 1.14 19.74 -2.13
N GLU A 97 0.10 20.40 -1.66
CA GLU A 97 -1.22 19.80 -1.45
C GLU A 97 -1.79 19.30 -2.78
N GLY A 98 -2.33 18.07 -2.78
CA GLY A 98 -2.86 17.42 -3.99
C GLY A 98 -1.82 16.82 -4.92
N THR A 99 -0.52 16.92 -4.60
CA THR A 99 0.56 16.30 -5.38
C THR A 99 1.02 15.00 -4.74
N MET A 100 1.16 13.95 -5.57
CA MET A 100 1.69 12.66 -5.15
C MET A 100 3.20 12.60 -5.35
N TYR A 101 3.92 12.21 -4.30
CA TYR A 101 5.36 12.02 -4.31
C TYR A 101 5.69 10.56 -4.03
N CYS A 102 6.92 10.19 -4.36
CA CYS A 102 7.48 8.90 -4.04
C CYS A 102 8.68 9.08 -3.12
N VAL A 103 8.87 8.12 -2.22
CA VAL A 103 10.04 8.04 -1.34
C VAL A 103 10.65 6.65 -1.36
N ILE A 104 11.99 6.60 -1.32
CA ILE A 104 12.75 5.40 -0.98
C ILE A 104 13.57 5.71 0.28
N PHE A 105 13.41 4.88 1.30
CA PHE A 105 14.34 4.84 2.41
C PHE A 105 15.45 3.83 2.09
N SER A 106 16.70 4.20 2.32
CA SER A 106 17.84 3.32 2.08
C SER A 106 18.92 3.45 3.15
N ALA A 107 19.74 2.41 3.30
CA ALA A 107 20.85 2.36 4.22
C ALA A 107 22.21 2.37 3.52
N ASP A 108 23.27 2.69 4.27
CA ASP A 108 24.66 2.59 3.84
C ASP A 108 25.14 1.14 3.60
N THR A 109 24.33 0.16 4.01
CA THR A 109 24.55 -1.27 3.77
C THR A 109 24.06 -1.72 2.38
N GLY A 110 23.32 -0.88 1.66
CA GLY A 110 22.70 -1.19 0.37
C GLY A 110 21.25 -1.67 0.48
N SER A 111 20.71 -1.86 1.68
CA SER A 111 19.28 -2.14 1.88
C SER A 111 18.43 -0.94 1.49
N GLN A 112 17.25 -1.20 0.93
CA GLN A 112 16.30 -0.15 0.55
C GLN A 112 14.85 -0.64 0.57
N THR A 113 13.93 0.29 0.73
CA THR A 113 12.50 0.04 0.53
C THR A 113 12.18 0.01 -0.96
N TYR A 114 11.06 -0.62 -1.28
CA TYR A 114 10.35 -0.42 -2.53
C TYR A 114 9.80 1.02 -2.58
N ASP A 115 9.52 1.52 -3.79
CA ASP A 115 8.98 2.86 -4.00
C ASP A 115 7.67 3.02 -3.24
N LEU A 116 7.61 4.00 -2.33
CA LEU A 116 6.49 4.23 -1.44
C LEU A 116 5.83 5.57 -1.77
N PHE A 117 4.51 5.59 -1.95
CA PHE A 117 3.79 6.83 -2.17
C PHE A 117 3.65 7.66 -0.90
N PHE A 118 3.65 8.99 -1.05
CA PHE A 118 3.29 9.88 0.03
C PHE A 118 2.80 11.25 -0.50
N SER A 119 2.04 11.94 0.33
CA SER A 119 1.60 13.33 0.09
C SER A 119 1.78 14.17 1.36
N THR A 120 1.14 15.34 1.41
CA THR A 120 1.02 16.13 2.64
C THR A 120 0.43 15.35 3.80
N ASP A 121 -0.42 14.35 3.53
CA ASP A 121 -1.14 13.58 4.56
C ASP A 121 -0.20 12.66 5.35
N CYS A 122 0.92 12.23 4.72
CA CYS A 122 1.91 11.37 5.35
C CYS A 122 2.94 12.15 6.18
N LEU A 123 2.91 13.49 6.16
CA LEU A 123 3.84 14.31 6.92
C LEU A 123 3.58 14.15 8.42
N GLY A 124 4.63 13.84 9.17
CA GLY A 124 4.57 13.47 10.57
C GLY A 124 4.39 11.97 10.80
N ASP A 125 4.11 11.17 9.77
CA ASP A 125 3.94 9.72 9.93
C ASP A 125 5.27 8.96 9.83
N THR A 126 5.24 7.70 10.28
CA THR A 126 6.35 6.76 10.29
C THR A 126 6.13 5.66 9.27
N ALA A 127 7.05 5.56 8.31
CA ALA A 127 7.16 4.41 7.45
C ALA A 127 7.83 3.24 8.19
N TYR A 128 7.34 2.02 7.98
CA TYR A 128 7.90 0.78 8.51
C TYR A 128 7.91 -0.31 7.44
N CYS A 129 8.79 -1.29 7.57
CA CYS A 129 8.80 -2.46 6.69
C CYS A 129 8.11 -3.66 7.36
N ASP A 130 7.26 -4.38 6.63
CA ASP A 130 6.51 -5.52 7.16
C ASP A 130 7.18 -6.89 6.93
N GLY A 131 8.39 -6.88 6.36
CA GLY A 131 9.16 -8.09 6.07
C GLY A 131 8.98 -8.65 4.66
N ARG A 132 7.96 -8.23 3.90
CA ARG A 132 7.78 -8.69 2.52
C ARG A 132 8.84 -8.08 1.60
N MET A 133 9.21 -8.84 0.57
CA MET A 133 10.10 -8.41 -0.49
C MET A 133 9.31 -8.33 -1.79
N TYR A 134 9.42 -7.20 -2.49
CA TYR A 134 8.83 -7.00 -3.81
C TYR A 134 9.91 -7.03 -4.88
N GLU A 135 9.61 -7.72 -5.98
CA GLU A 135 10.43 -7.73 -7.18
C GLU A 135 10.47 -6.32 -7.79
N ASN A 136 11.67 -5.88 -8.19
CA ASN A 136 11.81 -4.58 -8.82
C ASN A 136 11.11 -4.59 -10.21
N PRO A 137 10.32 -3.54 -10.54
CA PRO A 137 9.59 -3.50 -11.80
C PRO A 137 10.46 -3.57 -13.06
N GLN A 138 11.71 -3.14 -12.97
CA GLN A 138 12.62 -3.00 -14.12
C GLN A 138 13.67 -4.12 -14.21
N ASP A 139 14.08 -4.71 -13.08
CA ASP A 139 15.12 -5.73 -13.00
C ASP A 139 14.66 -6.88 -12.08
N SER A 140 14.20 -7.98 -12.68
CA SER A 140 13.67 -9.14 -11.96
C SER A 140 14.70 -9.89 -11.10
N ASN A 141 16.00 -9.55 -11.19
CA ASN A 141 17.02 -10.09 -10.29
C ASN A 141 17.14 -9.31 -8.97
N LYS A 142 16.41 -8.20 -8.85
CA LYS A 142 16.43 -7.32 -7.67
C LYS A 142 15.11 -7.37 -6.96
N THR A 143 15.19 -7.30 -5.64
CA THR A 143 14.04 -7.10 -4.77
C THR A 143 14.30 -5.91 -3.85
N ALA A 144 13.23 -5.29 -3.39
CA ALA A 144 13.26 -4.24 -2.38
C ALA A 144 12.20 -4.53 -1.32
N GLN A 145 12.41 -4.03 -0.10
CA GLN A 145 11.53 -4.36 0.99
C GLN A 145 10.24 -3.52 0.93
N ALA A 146 9.09 -4.16 1.10
CA ALA A 146 7.83 -3.44 1.18
C ALA A 146 7.83 -2.54 2.42
N ALA A 147 7.43 -1.28 2.24
CA ALA A 147 7.29 -0.30 3.32
C ALA A 147 5.89 0.29 3.31
N PHE A 148 5.37 0.66 4.47
CA PHE A 148 4.01 1.20 4.64
C PHE A 148 4.05 2.31 5.69
N TRP A 149 3.08 3.21 5.63
CA TRP A 149 2.89 4.23 6.65
C TRP A 149 2.02 3.68 7.79
N LYS A 150 2.37 3.95 9.04
CA LYS A 150 1.65 3.39 10.21
C LYS A 150 0.20 3.87 10.32
N HIS A 151 -0.12 5.05 9.79
CA HIS A 151 -1.43 5.67 9.96
C HIS A 151 -2.06 6.14 8.65
N GLN A 152 -1.63 5.58 7.51
CA GLN A 152 -2.19 5.90 6.20
C GLN A 152 -2.69 4.65 5.48
N ASP A 153 -3.70 4.84 4.62
CA ASP A 153 -4.23 3.78 3.78
C ASP A 153 -3.15 3.25 2.82
N PRO A 154 -2.78 1.95 2.90
CA PRO A 154 -1.78 1.35 2.03
C PRO A 154 -2.20 1.26 0.56
N LEU A 155 -3.48 1.47 0.22
CA LEU A 155 -3.94 1.53 -1.17
C LEU A 155 -3.80 2.92 -1.79
N THR A 156 -3.72 3.94 -0.95
CA THR A 156 -3.49 5.32 -1.39
C THR A 156 -1.99 5.67 -1.32
N TYR A 157 -1.33 5.27 -0.23
CA TYR A 157 0.04 5.71 0.10
C TYR A 157 1.02 4.55 0.34
N GLY A 158 0.66 3.31 -0.02
CA GLY A 158 1.56 2.16 0.08
C GLY A 158 2.58 2.06 -1.06
N PRO A 159 3.29 0.91 -1.13
CA PRO A 159 4.20 0.61 -2.22
C PRO A 159 3.49 0.68 -3.58
N ILE A 160 4.12 1.29 -4.57
CA ILE A 160 3.49 1.53 -5.88
C ILE A 160 3.08 0.20 -6.53
N TYR A 161 1.81 0.06 -6.89
CA TYR A 161 1.29 -1.12 -7.57
C TYR A 161 1.73 -1.13 -9.03
N GLN A 162 2.47 -2.17 -9.42
CA GLN A 162 3.08 -2.30 -10.73
C GLN A 162 3.09 -3.75 -11.20
N ILE A 163 3.15 -3.90 -12.53
CA ILE A 163 3.48 -5.18 -13.16
C ILE A 163 4.98 -5.17 -13.47
N THR A 164 5.67 -6.21 -13.01
CA THR A 164 7.12 -6.32 -13.14
C THR A 164 7.54 -6.70 -14.55
N SER A 165 8.84 -6.53 -14.85
CA SER A 165 9.44 -6.86 -16.14
C SER A 165 9.24 -8.31 -16.60
N ILE A 166 8.88 -9.23 -15.70
CA ILE A 166 8.58 -10.64 -16.02
C ILE A 166 7.11 -11.05 -15.78
N GLY A 167 6.21 -10.08 -15.59
CA GLY A 167 4.78 -10.33 -15.52
C GLY A 167 4.28 -10.84 -14.17
N ASN A 168 4.93 -10.43 -13.08
CA ASN A 168 4.39 -10.57 -11.73
C ASN A 168 3.78 -9.23 -11.28
N THR A 169 2.95 -9.22 -10.24
CA THR A 169 2.47 -7.98 -9.61
C THR A 169 3.23 -7.68 -8.32
N ALA A 170 3.46 -6.40 -8.05
CA ALA A 170 4.15 -5.92 -6.86
C ALA A 170 3.51 -4.63 -6.36
N GLY A 171 3.48 -4.44 -5.04
CA GLY A 171 2.92 -3.25 -4.39
C GLY A 171 1.44 -3.34 -4.02
N THR A 172 0.87 -2.22 -3.60
CA THR A 172 -0.52 -2.11 -3.12
C THR A 172 -1.22 -0.85 -3.60
N ALA A 173 -0.51 0.26 -3.79
CA ALA A 173 -1.11 1.54 -4.09
C ALA A 173 -1.12 1.83 -5.60
N LEU A 174 -2.31 1.92 -6.19
CA LEU A 174 -2.44 2.19 -7.62
C LEU A 174 -1.97 3.62 -7.92
N PRO A 175 -1.19 3.83 -8.99
CA PRO A 175 -0.81 5.17 -9.36
C PRO A 175 -1.99 6.13 -9.56
N PRO A 176 -1.88 7.42 -9.17
CA PRO A 176 -2.96 8.38 -9.31
C PRO A 176 -3.47 8.48 -10.76
N ASN A 177 -4.79 8.50 -10.92
CA ASN A 177 -5.48 8.60 -12.22
C ASN A 177 -5.17 7.45 -13.19
N ARG A 178 -4.79 6.28 -12.67
CA ARG A 178 -4.60 5.05 -13.45
C ARG A 178 -5.56 3.97 -12.98
N THR A 179 -5.83 3.02 -13.86
CA THR A 179 -6.55 1.78 -13.62
C THR A 179 -5.60 0.60 -13.68
N VAL A 180 -6.02 -0.56 -13.17
CA VAL A 180 -5.27 -1.82 -13.36
C VAL A 180 -5.15 -2.20 -14.84
N SER A 181 -6.14 -1.84 -15.67
CA SER A 181 -6.10 -2.04 -17.11
C SER A 181 -5.07 -1.16 -17.81
N ASP A 182 -4.81 0.06 -17.31
CA ASP A 182 -3.69 0.85 -17.81
C ASP A 182 -2.33 0.23 -17.46
N LEU A 183 -2.21 -0.42 -16.29
CA LEU A 183 -0.98 -1.15 -15.93
C LEU A 183 -0.79 -2.37 -16.85
N PHE A 184 -1.88 -3.09 -17.15
CA PHE A 184 -1.84 -4.22 -18.07
C PHE A 184 -1.45 -3.77 -19.48
N PHE A 185 -2.01 -2.68 -19.97
CA PHE A 185 -1.63 -2.06 -21.24
C PHE A 185 -0.13 -1.71 -21.29
N ASP A 186 0.40 -1.04 -20.26
CA ASP A 186 1.83 -0.71 -20.17
C ASP A 186 2.70 -1.97 -20.19
N PHE A 187 2.30 -3.01 -19.45
CA PHE A 187 3.03 -4.28 -19.47
C PHE A 187 3.06 -4.91 -20.87
N LEU A 188 1.91 -4.98 -21.54
CA LEU A 188 1.81 -5.57 -22.89
C LEU A 188 2.70 -4.83 -23.89
N THR A 189 2.74 -3.50 -23.82
CA THR A 189 3.46 -2.67 -24.79
C THR A 189 4.95 -2.51 -24.50
N VAL A 190 5.36 -2.58 -23.23
CA VAL A 190 6.74 -2.31 -22.80
C VAL A 190 7.49 -3.58 -22.37
N ASN A 191 6.84 -4.46 -21.61
CA ASN A 191 7.51 -5.52 -20.85
C ASN A 191 7.20 -6.95 -21.34
N LEU A 192 6.18 -7.16 -22.17
CA LEU A 192 5.78 -8.50 -22.60
C LEU A 192 6.91 -9.29 -23.28
N GLU A 193 7.67 -8.65 -24.17
CA GLU A 193 8.83 -9.29 -24.83
C GLU A 193 9.93 -9.69 -23.83
N ASN A 194 10.11 -8.89 -22.79
CA ASN A 194 11.05 -9.22 -21.71
C ASN A 194 10.53 -10.41 -20.90
N ALA A 195 9.24 -10.41 -20.55
CA ALA A 195 8.61 -11.51 -19.83
C ALA A 195 8.68 -12.83 -20.61
N ARG A 196 8.39 -12.83 -21.91
CA ARG A 196 8.55 -14.00 -22.80
C ARG A 196 9.95 -14.61 -22.72
N LYS A 197 10.97 -13.76 -22.58
CA LYS A 197 12.38 -14.18 -22.58
C LYS A 197 12.85 -14.69 -21.22
N TYR A 198 12.38 -14.11 -20.13
CA TYR A 198 13.00 -14.29 -18.81
C TYR A 198 12.08 -14.88 -17.73
N SER A 199 10.77 -14.90 -17.93
CA SER A 199 9.82 -15.46 -16.93
C SER A 199 9.78 -16.99 -16.92
N ASN A 200 10.24 -17.64 -17.99
CA ASN A 200 10.01 -19.06 -18.30
C ASN A 200 8.51 -19.44 -18.45
N LYS A 201 7.63 -18.46 -18.65
CA LYS A 201 6.20 -18.63 -18.90
C LYS A 201 5.88 -18.32 -20.36
N ASN A 202 4.87 -18.96 -20.91
CA ASN A 202 4.29 -18.58 -22.20
C ASN A 202 3.23 -17.46 -22.02
N ASP A 203 2.77 -16.88 -23.13
CA ASP A 203 1.79 -15.79 -23.12
C ASP A 203 0.50 -16.15 -22.37
N GLN A 204 0.01 -17.39 -22.54
CA GLN A 204 -1.19 -17.86 -21.84
C GLN A 204 -1.00 -17.78 -20.33
N GLU A 205 0.09 -18.33 -19.82
CA GLU A 205 0.42 -18.32 -18.39
C GLU A 205 0.67 -16.91 -17.85
N ILE A 206 1.35 -16.04 -18.62
CA ILE A 206 1.60 -14.67 -18.20
C ILE A 206 0.28 -13.90 -18.08
N ILE A 207 -0.55 -13.95 -19.12
CA ILE A 207 -1.77 -13.17 -19.20
C ILE A 207 -2.82 -13.70 -18.21
N ASP A 208 -3.02 -15.01 -18.09
CA ASP A 208 -3.98 -15.57 -17.12
C ASP A 208 -3.61 -15.20 -15.67
N ASN A 209 -2.32 -15.26 -15.32
CA ASN A 209 -1.86 -14.83 -13.99
C ASN A 209 -2.13 -13.34 -13.74
N LEU A 210 -1.94 -12.49 -14.75
CA LEU A 210 -2.20 -11.06 -14.63
C LEU A 210 -3.69 -10.76 -14.55
N ILE A 211 -4.53 -11.46 -15.32
CA ILE A 211 -5.99 -11.35 -15.24
C ILE A 211 -6.46 -11.65 -13.82
N GLU A 212 -6.00 -12.76 -13.22
CA GLU A 212 -6.32 -13.12 -11.84
C GLU A 212 -5.83 -12.05 -10.84
N LYS A 213 -4.58 -11.60 -10.95
CA LYS A 213 -3.97 -10.70 -9.96
C LYS A 213 -4.44 -9.25 -10.06
N LEU A 214 -4.83 -8.82 -11.25
CA LEU A 214 -5.40 -7.50 -11.49
C LEU A 214 -6.91 -7.47 -11.28
N ASP A 215 -7.53 -8.65 -11.15
CA ASP A 215 -8.97 -8.81 -11.00
C ASP A 215 -9.76 -8.18 -12.17
N ILE A 216 -9.29 -8.43 -13.40
CA ILE A 216 -9.95 -7.98 -14.63
C ILE A 216 -10.64 -9.14 -15.32
N THR A 217 -11.68 -8.87 -16.10
CA THR A 217 -12.38 -9.94 -16.83
C THR A 217 -11.59 -10.38 -18.07
N ASN A 218 -11.87 -11.59 -18.56
CA ASN A 218 -11.34 -12.03 -19.86
C ASN A 218 -11.75 -11.10 -21.02
N GLU A 219 -12.95 -10.50 -20.94
CA GLU A 219 -13.43 -9.55 -21.94
C GLU A 219 -12.61 -8.25 -21.89
N GLU A 220 -12.39 -7.70 -20.70
CA GLU A 220 -11.56 -6.51 -20.49
C GLU A 220 -10.12 -6.76 -20.95
N ALA A 221 -9.52 -7.88 -20.57
CA ALA A 221 -8.18 -8.25 -21.03
C ALA A 221 -8.09 -8.34 -22.56
N ALA A 222 -9.09 -8.92 -23.22
CA ALA A 222 -9.16 -8.98 -24.68
C ALA A 222 -9.25 -7.59 -25.33
N GLN A 223 -10.00 -6.67 -24.72
CA GLN A 223 -10.09 -5.27 -25.17
C GLN A 223 -8.73 -4.56 -25.06
N VAL A 224 -8.07 -4.68 -23.90
CA VAL A 224 -6.75 -4.07 -23.66
C VAL A 224 -5.69 -4.64 -24.61
N ILE A 225 -5.68 -5.96 -24.86
CA ILE A 225 -4.76 -6.59 -25.83
C ILE A 225 -5.00 -6.04 -27.24
N ALA A 226 -6.27 -5.90 -27.65
CA ALA A 226 -6.62 -5.35 -28.95
C ALA A 226 -6.19 -3.88 -29.08
N GLU A 227 -6.38 -3.08 -28.04
CA GLU A 227 -5.96 -1.67 -27.99
C GLU A 227 -4.43 -1.53 -28.03
N ALA A 228 -3.70 -2.37 -27.30
CA ALA A 228 -2.24 -2.41 -27.30
C ALA A 228 -1.66 -2.76 -28.68
N GLY A 229 -2.44 -3.41 -29.55
CA GLY A 229 -2.02 -3.78 -30.91
C GLY A 229 -0.89 -4.81 -30.93
N VAL A 230 -0.68 -5.53 -29.83
CA VAL A 230 0.33 -6.57 -29.69
C VAL A 230 -0.20 -7.92 -30.18
N THR A 231 0.69 -8.75 -30.73
CA THR A 231 0.34 -10.15 -31.04
C THR A 231 0.64 -11.01 -29.82
N VAL A 232 -0.35 -11.75 -29.34
CA VAL A 232 -0.22 -12.67 -28.19
C VAL A 232 -0.78 -14.05 -28.53
N ASP A 233 -0.15 -15.09 -27.99
CA ASP A 233 -0.63 -16.47 -28.04
C ASP A 233 -1.50 -16.77 -26.80
N TRP A 234 -2.65 -16.09 -26.70
CA TRP A 234 -3.59 -16.21 -25.58
C TRP A 234 -5.02 -16.50 -26.06
N THR A 235 -5.76 -17.31 -25.30
CA THR A 235 -7.17 -17.61 -25.54
C THR A 235 -7.96 -17.45 -24.24
N ALA A 236 -8.95 -16.56 -24.25
CA ALA A 236 -9.85 -16.32 -23.12
C ALA A 236 -10.47 -17.61 -22.56
N GLY A 237 -10.47 -17.77 -21.24
CA GLY A 237 -11.13 -18.87 -20.54
C GLY A 237 -10.53 -20.26 -20.82
N LYS A 238 -9.39 -20.34 -21.52
CA LYS A 238 -8.66 -21.59 -21.69
C LYS A 238 -7.90 -21.86 -20.39
N VAL A 239 -8.41 -22.77 -19.57
CA VAL A 239 -7.71 -23.23 -18.36
C VAL A 239 -6.31 -23.68 -18.76
N SER A 240 -5.28 -23.01 -18.22
CA SER A 240 -3.90 -23.44 -18.32
C SER A 240 -3.82 -24.91 -17.96
N SER A 241 -3.33 -25.74 -18.87
CA SER A 241 -3.12 -27.16 -18.63
C SER A 241 -1.92 -27.33 -17.67
N GLY A 242 -2.18 -27.12 -16.39
CA GLY A 242 -1.27 -27.29 -15.27
C GLY A 242 -2.10 -27.48 -13.99
N ASP A 243 -2.35 -28.74 -13.67
CA ASP A 243 -3.04 -29.32 -12.50
C ASP A 243 -4.52 -28.92 -12.26
N GLU A 244 -5.41 -29.92 -12.42
CA GLU A 244 -6.87 -29.83 -12.24
C GLU A 244 -7.30 -29.57 -10.78
N VAL A 245 -8.19 -28.60 -10.56
CA VAL A 245 -9.11 -28.52 -9.41
C VAL A 245 -10.50 -28.03 -9.93
N PRO A 246 -11.63 -28.59 -9.47
CA PRO A 246 -12.86 -28.66 -10.26
C PRO A 246 -13.71 -27.38 -10.25
N THR A 247 -14.41 -27.21 -11.38
CA THR A 247 -15.32 -26.15 -11.82
C THR A 247 -16.65 -26.03 -11.05
N SER A 248 -17.19 -24.80 -10.93
CA SER A 248 -18.63 -24.47 -11.15
C SER A 248 -18.87 -22.95 -11.07
N PRO A 249 -20.00 -22.40 -11.57
CA PRO A 249 -19.94 -21.27 -12.49
C PRO A 249 -20.74 -20.01 -12.09
N ASP A 250 -20.36 -18.95 -12.79
CA ASP A 250 -21.14 -17.83 -13.32
C ASP A 250 -21.51 -16.64 -12.41
N GLU A 251 -21.34 -15.49 -13.06
CA GLU A 251 -21.33 -14.10 -12.61
C GLU A 251 -22.70 -13.59 -12.18
N THR A 252 -22.72 -12.60 -11.27
CA THR A 252 -23.53 -11.38 -11.43
C THR A 252 -23.00 -10.25 -10.52
N THR A 253 -22.65 -9.10 -11.10
CA THR A 253 -22.54 -7.82 -10.38
C THR A 253 -23.93 -7.18 -10.28
N PRO A 254 -24.29 -6.51 -9.16
CA PRO A 254 -24.08 -5.06 -9.07
C PRO A 254 -23.81 -4.51 -7.65
N ASP A 255 -23.07 -3.39 -7.56
CA ASP A 255 -22.76 -2.64 -6.33
C ASP A 255 -22.16 -3.50 -5.21
N GLU A 256 -20.84 -3.69 -5.25
CA GLU A 256 -20.10 -4.64 -4.42
C GLU A 256 -20.36 -4.44 -2.91
N ILE A 257 -21.31 -5.24 -2.39
CA ILE A 257 -21.54 -5.42 -0.96
C ILE A 257 -20.32 -6.20 -0.46
N VAL A 258 -19.46 -5.52 0.29
CA VAL A 258 -18.32 -6.16 0.96
C VAL A 258 -18.80 -6.73 2.28
N ILE A 259 -18.55 -8.03 2.47
CA ILE A 259 -18.88 -8.72 3.72
C ILE A 259 -17.60 -8.81 4.54
N TYR A 260 -17.45 -7.91 5.51
CA TYR A 260 -16.31 -8.00 6.42
C TYR A 260 -16.40 -9.30 7.24
N GLY A 261 -15.31 -10.05 7.26
CA GLY A 261 -15.22 -11.41 7.80
C GLY A 261 -15.33 -12.51 6.77
N ASP A 262 -15.72 -12.22 5.52
CA ASP A 262 -15.79 -13.19 4.41
C ASP A 262 -14.45 -13.26 3.67
N ALA A 263 -13.44 -13.79 4.34
CA ALA A 263 -12.07 -13.84 3.81
C ALA A 263 -11.96 -14.72 2.56
N ASN A 264 -12.79 -15.76 2.43
CA ASN A 264 -12.76 -16.67 1.30
C ASN A 264 -13.71 -16.29 0.15
N LEU A 265 -14.47 -15.19 0.31
CA LEU A 265 -15.42 -14.65 -0.66
C LEU A 265 -16.52 -15.67 -1.04
N ASP A 266 -17.00 -16.46 -0.06
CA ASP A 266 -18.10 -17.43 -0.23
C ASP A 266 -19.48 -16.88 0.18
N GLU A 267 -19.56 -15.55 0.35
CA GLU A 267 -20.72 -14.76 0.77
C GLU A 267 -21.19 -15.05 2.21
N SER A 268 -20.40 -15.80 2.99
CA SER A 268 -20.80 -16.25 4.33
C SER A 268 -19.67 -16.13 5.35
N VAL A 269 -19.83 -15.25 6.35
CA VAL A 269 -18.87 -15.20 7.47
C VAL A 269 -19.01 -16.42 8.37
N ASN A 270 -18.02 -17.31 8.34
CA ASN A 270 -18.00 -18.55 9.10
C ASN A 270 -16.58 -19.01 9.50
N ILE A 271 -16.47 -20.23 10.03
CA ILE A 271 -15.17 -20.75 10.51
C ILE A 271 -14.16 -21.00 9.38
N LYS A 272 -14.62 -21.13 8.12
CA LYS A 272 -13.74 -21.28 6.97
C LYS A 272 -12.91 -20.03 6.73
N ASP A 273 -13.45 -18.84 6.97
CA ASP A 273 -12.73 -17.57 6.84
C ASP A 273 -11.61 -17.47 7.86
N ALA A 274 -11.92 -17.75 9.12
CA ALA A 274 -10.91 -17.82 10.17
C ALA A 274 -9.85 -18.88 9.86
N THR A 275 -10.23 -20.01 9.25
CA THR A 275 -9.30 -21.07 8.83
C THR A 275 -8.39 -20.59 7.71
N LEU A 276 -8.92 -19.90 6.71
CA LEU A 276 -8.13 -19.30 5.62
C LEU A 276 -7.11 -18.31 6.18
N ILE A 277 -7.53 -17.40 7.06
CA ILE A 277 -6.64 -16.44 7.73
C ILE A 277 -5.57 -17.17 8.56
N GLN A 278 -5.91 -18.24 9.27
CA GLN A 278 -4.92 -19.04 10.00
C GLN A 278 -3.89 -19.70 9.09
N LYS A 279 -4.31 -20.20 7.92
CA LYS A 279 -3.39 -20.74 6.92
C LYS A 279 -2.48 -19.66 6.35
N ILE A 280 -3.02 -18.46 6.10
CA ILE A 280 -2.23 -17.29 5.68
C ILE A 280 -1.21 -16.91 6.76
N ALA A 281 -1.63 -16.81 8.02
CA ALA A 281 -0.76 -16.51 9.15
C ALA A 281 0.33 -17.58 9.37
N ALA A 282 0.03 -18.84 9.03
CA ALA A 282 0.98 -19.95 9.06
C ALA A 282 1.86 -20.06 7.79
N GLY A 283 1.66 -19.17 6.80
CA GLY A 283 2.38 -19.20 5.53
C GLY A 283 2.04 -20.38 4.61
N LEU A 284 0.90 -21.04 4.85
CA LEU A 284 0.43 -22.19 4.07
C LEU A 284 -0.38 -21.78 2.84
N GLU A 285 -0.96 -20.59 2.86
CA GLU A 285 -1.72 -19.99 1.76
C GLU A 285 -1.41 -18.48 1.68
N SER A 286 -1.74 -17.86 0.55
CA SER A 286 -1.61 -16.41 0.34
C SER A 286 -2.95 -15.82 -0.05
N ILE A 287 -3.20 -14.56 0.34
CA ILE A 287 -4.42 -13.85 -0.03
C ILE A 287 -4.52 -13.71 -1.55
N SER A 288 -5.67 -14.12 -2.08
CA SER A 288 -5.91 -14.29 -3.52
C SER A 288 -6.21 -12.97 -4.23
N SER A 289 -6.92 -12.04 -3.57
CA SER A 289 -7.35 -10.76 -4.13
C SER A 289 -7.29 -9.62 -3.11
N VAL A 290 -7.35 -8.38 -3.61
CA VAL A 290 -7.46 -7.17 -2.77
C VAL A 290 -8.78 -7.16 -1.99
N GLN A 291 -9.87 -7.65 -2.58
CA GLN A 291 -11.15 -7.80 -1.89
C GLN A 291 -11.06 -8.79 -0.72
N SER A 292 -10.46 -9.96 -0.92
CA SER A 292 -10.22 -10.94 0.15
C SER A 292 -9.38 -10.34 1.28
N ARG A 293 -8.44 -9.42 0.95
CA ARG A 293 -7.69 -8.66 1.96
C ARG A 293 -8.59 -7.78 2.81
N TRP A 294 -9.49 -7.03 2.20
CA TRP A 294 -10.42 -6.14 2.90
C TRP A 294 -11.41 -6.91 3.77
N CYS A 295 -11.95 -8.01 3.27
CA CYS A 295 -12.86 -8.85 4.04
C CYS A 295 -12.14 -9.52 5.22
N ALA A 296 -10.84 -9.80 5.09
CA ALA A 296 -10.09 -10.51 6.11
C ALA A 296 -9.51 -9.61 7.23
N ASP A 297 -9.32 -8.31 7.01
CA ASP A 297 -8.84 -7.35 8.02
C ASP A 297 -10.03 -6.73 8.78
N VAL A 298 -10.61 -7.51 9.68
CA VAL A 298 -11.88 -7.16 10.35
C VAL A 298 -11.69 -6.24 11.55
N ASN A 299 -10.47 -6.15 12.07
CA ASN A 299 -10.12 -5.24 13.15
C ASN A 299 -9.54 -3.91 12.63
N PHE A 300 -9.34 -3.79 11.31
CA PHE A 300 -8.78 -2.63 10.61
C PHE A 300 -7.42 -2.18 11.16
N ASP A 301 -6.61 -3.12 11.65
CA ASP A 301 -5.24 -2.82 12.09
C ASP A 301 -4.23 -2.82 10.93
N GLY A 302 -4.70 -3.09 9.71
CA GLY A 302 -3.90 -3.11 8.49
C GLY A 302 -3.22 -4.44 8.22
N TYR A 303 -3.38 -5.43 9.11
CA TYR A 303 -2.71 -6.73 9.01
C TYR A 303 -3.71 -7.88 9.08
N VAL A 304 -3.82 -8.67 8.02
CA VAL A 304 -4.53 -9.96 8.11
C VAL A 304 -3.69 -10.98 8.86
N ASN A 305 -4.08 -11.29 10.09
CA ASN A 305 -3.34 -12.15 11.00
C ASN A 305 -4.25 -12.93 11.97
N ILE A 306 -3.66 -13.58 12.97
CA ILE A 306 -4.41 -14.40 13.92
C ILE A 306 -5.45 -13.62 14.74
N LYS A 307 -5.28 -12.29 14.89
CA LYS A 307 -6.25 -11.42 15.54
C LYS A 307 -7.56 -11.37 14.75
N ASP A 308 -7.51 -11.28 13.43
CA ASP A 308 -8.70 -11.30 12.57
C ASP A 308 -9.39 -12.65 12.59
N ALA A 309 -8.61 -13.73 12.52
CA ALA A 309 -9.15 -15.07 12.70
C ALA A 309 -9.85 -15.22 14.05
N THR A 310 -9.30 -14.60 15.11
CA THR A 310 -9.89 -14.60 16.45
C THR A 310 -11.18 -13.76 16.49
N ALA A 311 -11.20 -12.61 15.82
CA ALA A 311 -12.37 -11.75 15.72
C ALA A 311 -13.53 -12.47 14.99
N ILE A 312 -13.26 -13.10 13.85
CA ILE A 312 -14.24 -13.93 13.13
C ILE A 312 -14.74 -15.09 14.01
N GLN A 313 -13.85 -15.77 14.75
CA GLN A 313 -14.25 -16.84 15.67
C GLN A 313 -15.17 -16.35 16.81
N LYS A 314 -14.91 -15.16 17.37
CA LYS A 314 -15.79 -14.54 18.38
C LYS A 314 -17.17 -14.26 17.80
N PHE A 315 -17.22 -13.68 16.60
CA PHE A 315 -18.47 -13.42 15.88
C PHE A 315 -19.27 -14.71 15.64
N VAL A 316 -18.62 -15.75 15.10
CA VAL A 316 -19.24 -17.07 14.86
C VAL A 316 -19.75 -17.71 16.16
N ALA A 317 -19.09 -17.45 17.29
CA ALA A 317 -19.50 -17.92 18.61
C ALA A 317 -20.60 -17.06 19.29
N GLY A 318 -21.04 -15.97 18.66
CA GLY A 318 -22.01 -15.03 19.21
C GLY A 318 -21.46 -14.20 20.39
N ILE A 319 -20.15 -13.98 20.42
CA ILE A 319 -19.49 -13.12 21.41
C ILE A 319 -19.45 -11.70 20.85
N GLU A 320 -19.97 -10.73 21.60
CA GLU A 320 -19.91 -9.32 21.21
C GLU A 320 -18.45 -8.84 21.10
N SER A 321 -18.11 -8.18 19.99
CA SER A 321 -16.85 -7.49 19.78
C SER A 321 -17.07 -6.16 19.04
N GLU A 322 -16.06 -5.30 19.11
CA GLU A 322 -16.04 -4.00 18.39
C GLU A 322 -15.52 -4.16 16.95
N ASP A 323 -15.22 -5.38 16.52
CA ASP A 323 -14.68 -5.69 15.20
C ASP A 323 -15.80 -5.57 14.15
N CYS A 324 -15.47 -5.09 12.96
CA CYS A 324 -16.47 -4.91 11.91
C CYS A 324 -16.67 -6.21 11.15
N ILE A 325 -17.72 -6.95 11.51
CA ILE A 325 -18.04 -8.25 10.91
C ILE A 325 -19.51 -8.26 10.47
N GLY A 326 -19.77 -8.59 9.20
CA GLY A 326 -21.09 -8.61 8.58
C GLY A 326 -21.19 -7.81 7.28
N THR A 327 -22.42 -7.66 6.76
CA THR A 327 -22.68 -6.93 5.51
C THR A 327 -22.41 -5.44 5.66
N GLY A 328 -21.44 -4.92 4.92
CA GLY A 328 -21.19 -3.50 4.74
C GLY A 328 -21.37 -3.09 3.27
N THR A 329 -21.63 -1.81 3.03
CA THR A 329 -21.26 -1.18 1.75
C THR A 329 -19.78 -0.79 1.84
N ILE A 330 -19.03 -0.79 0.72
CA ILE A 330 -17.78 -0.01 0.66
C ILE A 330 -18.17 1.43 0.99
N TRP A 331 -17.95 1.85 2.23
CA TRP A 331 -18.19 3.23 2.61
C TRP A 331 -17.08 4.06 1.97
N LYS A 332 -17.33 4.55 0.76
CA LYS A 332 -16.57 5.69 0.18
C LYS A 332 -16.53 6.89 1.15
N ASP A 333 -17.45 6.95 2.12
CA ASP A 333 -17.56 8.04 3.10
C ASP A 333 -16.81 7.82 4.42
N TYR A 334 -16.03 6.74 4.59
CA TYR A 334 -14.99 6.73 5.63
C TYR A 334 -13.77 7.60 5.25
N PHE A 335 -13.85 8.26 4.08
CA PHE A 335 -12.93 9.28 3.58
C PHE A 335 -13.49 10.72 3.63
N ALA A 336 -14.52 10.99 4.44
CA ALA A 336 -14.76 12.36 4.86
C ALA A 336 -13.87 12.65 6.09
N PRO A 337 -13.05 13.72 6.11
CA PRO A 337 -12.47 14.17 7.37
C PRO A 337 -13.64 14.36 8.34
N ILE A 338 -13.52 13.83 9.55
CA ILE A 338 -14.44 14.19 10.62
C ILE A 338 -14.29 15.70 10.78
N ASP A 339 -15.25 16.45 10.24
CA ASP A 339 -15.36 17.88 10.50
C ASP A 339 -15.36 18.06 12.03
N PRO A 340 -14.46 18.88 12.60
CA PRO A 340 -14.46 19.11 14.02
C PRO A 340 -15.68 19.99 14.33
N VAL A 341 -16.77 19.39 14.80
CA VAL A 341 -17.96 20.13 15.24
C VAL A 341 -18.02 20.15 16.76
N ASP A 342 -17.70 21.34 17.29
CA ASP A 342 -18.07 22.01 18.56
C ASP A 342 -18.28 21.21 19.85
#